data_AF-A0AAE1DAE2-F1
#
_entry.id   AF-A0AAE1DAE2-F1
#
_cell.length_a   1.000
_cell.length_b   1.000
_cell.length_c   1.000
_cell.angle_alpha   90.00
_cell.angle_beta   90.00
_cell.angle_gamma   90.00
#
_symmetry.space_group_name_H-M   'P 1'
#
loop_
_entity.id
_entity.type
_entity.pdbx_description
1 polymer ?
#
loop_
_entity_poly.entity_id
_entity_poly.type
_entity_poly.pdbx_seq_one_letter_code
_entity_poly.pdbx_strand_id
1 'polypeptide(L)'
;MFPTAISINATVERLKSSGKVANVTDFDSFLVESFLLLEIYYESFILERVDSEPAYTWNKLLGDIGGQLGLLLGFSILTAVELLELLAVDIGVGVGLASLFRGRNGKAVAHRGD
;
A
#
# COMPACT_ATOMS: atom_id res chain seq x y z
N MET A 1 12.80 -30.86 20.04
CA MET A 1 13.57 -31.33 21.21
C MET A 1 14.98 -31.64 20.73
N PHE A 2 15.91 -30.69 20.87
CA PHE A 2 17.30 -30.92 20.50
C PHE A 2 17.96 -31.77 21.59
N PRO A 3 18.65 -32.87 21.26
CA PRO A 3 19.31 -33.69 22.27
C PRO A 3 20.67 -33.06 22.62
N THR A 4 20.70 -32.23 23.65
CA THR A 4 21.94 -31.72 24.27
C THR A 4 22.18 -32.44 25.58
N ALA A 5 22.67 -33.67 25.50
CA ALA A 5 23.34 -34.29 26.63
C ALA A 5 24.75 -34.64 26.17
N ILE A 6 25.63 -33.63 26.18
CA ILE A 6 27.06 -33.87 26.22
C ILE A 6 27.30 -34.57 27.56
N SER A 7 27.39 -35.90 27.52
CA SER A 7 27.64 -36.72 28.71
C SER A 7 29.06 -36.42 29.19
N ILE A 8 29.13 -35.59 30.24
CA ILE A 8 30.39 -35.19 30.88
C ILE A 8 31.18 -36.42 31.31
N ASN A 9 30.51 -37.43 31.86
CA ASN A 9 31.15 -38.69 32.27
C ASN A 9 31.85 -39.42 31.12
N ALA A 10 31.25 -39.42 29.92
CA ALA A 10 31.85 -40.06 28.74
C ALA A 10 33.08 -39.28 28.21
N THR A 11 33.07 -37.95 28.29
CA THR A 11 34.22 -37.12 27.92
C THR A 11 35.35 -37.24 28.95
N VAL A 12 35.01 -37.38 30.23
CA VAL A 12 35.97 -37.58 31.33
C VAL A 12 36.74 -38.89 31.18
N GLU A 13 36.05 -39.98 30.83
CA GLU A 13 36.71 -41.27 30.58
C GLU A 13 37.66 -41.21 29.38
N ARG A 14 37.26 -40.51 28.32
CA ARG A 14 38.08 -40.30 27.11
C ARG A 14 39.34 -39.46 27.37
N LEU A 15 39.26 -38.46 28.24
CA LEU A 15 40.41 -37.61 28.60
C LEU A 15 41.40 -38.35 29.52
N LYS A 16 40.90 -39.21 30.42
CA LYS A 16 41.72 -40.10 31.24
C LYS A 16 42.44 -41.16 30.39
N SER A 17 41.76 -41.77 29.43
CA SER A 17 42.40 -42.76 28.53
C SER A 17 43.42 -42.15 27.57
N SER A 18 43.30 -40.84 27.27
CA SER A 18 44.22 -40.13 26.38
C SER A 18 45.55 -39.73 27.05
N GLY A 19 45.76 -40.01 28.34
CA GLY A 19 47.01 -39.75 29.05
C GLY A 19 47.39 -38.27 29.19
N LYS A 20 46.46 -37.36 28.89
CA LYS A 20 46.68 -35.91 28.85
C LYS A 20 46.54 -35.24 30.24
N VAL A 21 46.21 -36.04 31.26
CA VAL A 21 45.86 -35.59 32.61
C VAL A 21 46.49 -36.56 33.61
N ALA A 22 47.64 -36.18 34.17
CA ALA A 22 48.43 -37.03 35.06
C ALA A 22 48.04 -36.87 36.54
N ASN A 23 47.37 -35.77 36.90
CA ASN A 23 46.99 -35.46 38.28
C ASN A 23 45.51 -35.05 38.36
N VAL A 24 44.78 -35.62 39.32
CA VAL A 24 43.34 -35.39 39.49
C VAL A 24 43.05 -33.91 39.78
N THR A 25 43.96 -33.22 40.47
CA THR A 25 43.81 -31.79 40.80
C THR A 25 43.91 -30.88 39.58
N ASP A 26 44.73 -31.23 38.58
CA ASP A 26 44.84 -30.48 37.32
C ASP A 26 43.61 -30.70 36.45
N PHE A 27 42.97 -31.86 36.57
CA PHE A 27 41.77 -32.18 35.82
C PHE A 27 40.57 -31.35 36.28
N ASP A 28 40.39 -31.26 37.60
CA ASP A 28 39.30 -30.48 38.18
C ASP A 28 39.45 -29.00 37.82
N SER A 29 40.68 -28.49 37.86
CA SER A 29 41.01 -27.12 37.45
C SER A 29 40.73 -26.89 35.96
N PHE A 30 41.18 -27.79 35.09
CA PHE A 30 40.97 -27.71 33.63
C PHE A 30 39.49 -27.80 33.24
N LEU A 31 38.71 -28.65 33.90
CA LEU A 31 37.28 -28.79 33.66
C LEU A 31 36.53 -27.53 34.10
N VAL A 32 36.89 -26.95 35.25
CA VAL A 32 36.26 -25.71 35.74
C VAL A 32 36.64 -24.52 34.85
N GLU A 33 37.85 -24.47 34.32
CA GLU A 33 38.31 -23.38 33.44
C GLU A 33 37.78 -23.49 32.00
N SER A 34 37.49 -24.70 31.52
CA SER A 34 37.14 -24.93 30.10
C SER A 34 35.66 -25.22 29.84
N PHE A 35 34.84 -25.45 30.89
CA PHE A 35 33.44 -25.82 30.72
C PHE A 35 32.54 -24.59 30.62
N LEU A 36 31.88 -24.42 29.47
CA LEU A 36 30.86 -23.41 29.24
C LEU A 36 29.50 -24.09 28.99
N LEU A 37 28.51 -23.76 29.82
CA LEU A 37 27.13 -24.21 29.63
C LEU A 37 26.31 -23.09 29.00
N LEU A 38 25.84 -23.30 27.76
CA LEU A 38 24.97 -22.38 27.03
C LEU A 38 23.56 -22.95 26.97
N GLU A 39 22.62 -22.25 27.61
CA GLU A 39 21.21 -22.61 27.64
C GLU A 39 20.41 -21.57 26.84
N ILE A 40 19.88 -21.97 25.69
CA ILE A 40 19.13 -21.08 24.81
C ILE A 40 17.64 -21.30 25.04
N TYR A 41 16.95 -20.22 25.41
CA TYR A 41 15.52 -20.21 25.67
C TYR A 41 14.84 -19.06 24.93
N TYR A 42 13.55 -19.23 24.64
CA TYR A 42 12.72 -18.15 24.16
C TYR A 42 12.47 -17.15 25.28
N GLU A 43 12.68 -15.85 25.03
CA GLU A 43 12.39 -14.78 25.99
C GLU A 43 10.90 -14.67 26.28
N SER A 44 10.04 -14.96 25.29
CA SER A 44 8.60 -15.05 25.45
C SER A 44 7.99 -16.07 24.48
N PHE A 45 6.79 -16.55 24.79
CA PHE A 45 6.02 -17.44 23.91
C PHE A 45 5.34 -16.70 22.75
N ILE A 46 5.65 -15.43 22.53
CA ILE A 46 5.07 -14.63 21.46
C ILE A 46 5.89 -14.87 20.19
N LEU A 47 5.29 -15.54 19.22
CA LEU A 47 5.86 -15.74 17.90
C LEU A 47 5.49 -14.55 17.02
N GLU A 48 6.48 -13.77 16.59
CA GLU A 48 6.28 -12.74 15.58
C GLU A 48 6.26 -13.38 14.19
N ARG A 49 5.14 -13.20 13.47
CA ARG A 49 4.98 -13.70 12.10
C ARG A 49 4.99 -12.51 11.14
N VAL A 50 6.01 -12.43 10.29
CA VAL A 50 6.13 -11.41 9.24
C VAL A 50 5.54 -11.99 7.95
N ASP A 51 4.30 -11.64 7.65
CA ASP A 51 3.63 -12.00 6.40
C ASP A 51 3.76 -10.86 5.38
N SER A 52 4.10 -11.19 4.13
CA SER A 52 4.13 -10.22 3.03
C SER A 52 2.80 -10.19 2.30
N GLU A 53 2.04 -9.12 2.47
CA GLU A 53 0.82 -8.87 1.70
C GLU A 53 1.15 -8.08 0.42
N PRO A 54 0.55 -8.42 -0.75
CA PRO A 54 0.74 -7.63 -1.95
C PRO A 54 0.29 -6.17 -1.72
N ALA A 55 1.20 -5.22 -1.93
CA ALA A 55 0.94 -3.80 -1.77
C ALA A 55 -0.23 -3.30 -2.63
N TYR A 56 -0.49 -3.99 -3.76
CA TYR A 56 -1.54 -3.63 -4.70
C TYR A 56 -2.30 -4.87 -5.18
N THR A 57 -3.62 -4.84 -5.01
CA THR A 57 -4.53 -5.91 -5.44
C THR A 57 -5.22 -5.51 -6.73
N TRP A 58 -5.73 -6.49 -7.48
CA TRP A 58 -6.50 -6.23 -8.70
C TRP A 58 -7.67 -5.27 -8.47
N ASN A 59 -8.33 -5.37 -7.32
CA ASN A 59 -9.43 -4.48 -6.97
C ASN A 59 -8.99 -3.01 -6.83
N LYS A 60 -7.80 -2.76 -6.24
CA LYS A 60 -7.23 -1.40 -6.16
C LYS A 60 -6.88 -0.88 -7.56
N LEU A 61 -6.30 -1.72 -8.42
CA LEU A 61 -5.96 -1.36 -9.80
C LEU A 61 -7.16 -0.91 -10.61
N LEU A 62 -8.22 -1.73 -10.59
CA LEU A 62 -9.43 -1.41 -11.33
C LEU A 62 -10.16 -0.21 -10.71
N GLY A 63 -10.08 -0.03 -9.39
CA GLY A 63 -10.63 1.14 -8.70
C GLY A 63 -9.99 2.44 -9.14
N ASP A 64 -8.66 2.51 -9.18
CA ASP A 64 -7.94 3.73 -9.57
C ASP A 64 -8.15 4.07 -11.05
N ILE A 65 -8.12 3.06 -11.93
CA ILE A 65 -8.39 3.24 -13.37
C ILE A 65 -9.85 3.65 -13.59
N GLY A 66 -10.80 2.95 -12.97
CA GLY A 66 -12.23 3.24 -13.10
C GLY A 66 -12.60 4.62 -12.56
N GLY A 67 -11.97 5.06 -11.48
CA GLY A 67 -12.17 6.39 -10.90
C GLY A 67 -11.74 7.52 -11.83
N GLN A 68 -10.53 7.43 -12.42
CA GLN A 68 -10.02 8.46 -13.33
C GLN A 68 -10.78 8.49 -14.66
N LEU A 69 -11.05 7.33 -15.24
CA LEU A 69 -11.82 7.25 -16.49
C LEU A 69 -13.27 7.69 -16.29
N GLY A 70 -13.89 7.33 -15.15
CA GLY A 70 -15.23 7.76 -14.79
C GLY A 70 -15.34 9.27 -14.62
N LEU A 71 -14.34 9.92 -14.01
CA LEU A 71 -14.30 11.38 -13.86
C LEU A 71 -14.15 12.09 -15.21
N LEU A 72 -13.27 11.59 -16.08
CA LEU A 72 -13.08 12.14 -17.43
C LEU A 72 -14.34 11.98 -18.30
N LEU A 73 -15.01 10.82 -18.22
CA LEU A 73 -16.29 10.61 -18.90
C LEU A 73 -17.38 11.53 -18.34
N GLY A 74 -17.42 11.70 -17.02
CA GLY A 74 -18.35 12.62 -16.35
C GLY A 74 -18.20 14.05 -16.87
N PHE A 75 -16.96 14.56 -16.97
CA PHE A 75 -16.70 15.87 -17.56
C PHE A 75 -17.18 15.95 -19.01
N SER A 76 -16.88 14.94 -19.83
CA SER A 76 -17.33 14.89 -21.22
C SER A 76 -18.86 14.91 -21.36
N ILE A 77 -19.61 14.26 -20.47
CA ILE A 77 -21.08 14.25 -20.50
C ILE A 77 -21.64 15.62 -20.10
N LEU A 78 -21.08 16.25 -19.07
CA LEU A 78 -21.48 17.61 -18.68
C LEU A 78 -21.26 18.60 -19.83
N THR A 79 -20.12 18.53 -20.51
CA THR A 79 -19.85 19.36 -21.70
C THR A 79 -20.84 19.05 -22.83
N ALA A 80 -21.20 17.79 -23.05
CA ALA A 80 -22.19 17.44 -24.07
C ALA A 80 -23.58 18.02 -23.74
N VAL A 81 -24.01 17.96 -22.48
CA VAL A 81 -25.27 18.59 -22.02
C VAL A 81 -25.20 20.10 -22.20
N GLU A 82 -24.11 20.74 -21.82
CA GLU A 82 -23.91 22.18 -21.96
C GLU A 82 -23.98 22.63 -23.43
N LEU A 83 -23.40 21.85 -24.35
CA LEU A 83 -23.53 22.11 -25.79
C LEU A 83 -24.98 21.99 -26.29
N LEU A 84 -25.75 21.04 -25.77
CA LEU A 84 -27.16 20.89 -26.11
C LEU A 84 -28.00 22.06 -25.59
N GLU A 85 -27.76 22.49 -24.35
CA GLU A 85 -28.41 23.67 -23.75
C GLU A 85 -28.09 24.94 -24.54
N LEU A 86 -26.82 25.15 -24.88
CA LEU A 86 -26.39 26.30 -25.68
C LEU A 86 -27.08 26.34 -27.05
N LEU A 87 -27.16 25.20 -27.75
CA LEU A 87 -27.78 25.11 -29.07
C LEU A 87 -29.30 25.29 -29.03
N ALA A 88 -29.98 24.63 -28.09
CA ALA A 88 -31.43 24.59 -28.05
C ALA A 88 -32.05 25.82 -27.37
N VAL A 89 -31.46 26.26 -26.27
CA VAL A 89 -32.04 27.30 -25.40
C VAL A 89 -31.47 28.67 -25.75
N ASP A 90 -30.15 28.85 -25.64
CA ASP A 90 -29.55 30.19 -25.74
C ASP A 90 -29.56 30.75 -27.15
N ILE A 91 -29.22 29.94 -28.16
CA ILE A 91 -29.31 30.38 -29.56
C ILE A 91 -30.77 30.60 -29.97
N GLY A 92 -31.68 29.72 -29.57
CA GLY A 92 -33.11 29.84 -29.88
C GLY A 92 -33.75 31.09 -29.28
N VAL A 93 -33.51 31.34 -27.99
CA VAL A 93 -34.02 32.51 -27.27
C VAL A 93 -33.34 33.79 -27.75
N GLY A 94 -32.02 33.77 -27.96
CA GLY A 94 -31.26 34.92 -28.45
C GLY A 94 -31.72 35.41 -29.83
N VAL A 95 -31.94 34.49 -30.77
CA VAL A 95 -32.50 34.81 -32.10
C VAL A 95 -33.94 35.34 -31.98
N GLY A 96 -34.76 34.72 -31.12
CA GLY A 96 -36.13 35.17 -30.83
C GLY A 96 -36.17 36.60 -30.29
N LEU A 97 -35.35 36.91 -29.28
CA LEU A 97 -35.24 38.26 -28.71
C LEU A 97 -34.70 39.28 -29.72
N ALA A 98 -33.66 38.91 -30.48
CA ALA A 98 -33.08 39.78 -31.50
C ALA A 98 -34.08 40.13 -32.61
N SER A 99 -34.95 39.18 -32.99
CA SER A 99 -36.02 39.43 -33.96
C SER A 99 -37.04 40.46 -33.45
N LEU A 100 -37.26 40.52 -32.14
CA LEU A 100 -38.21 41.40 -31.47
C LEU A 100 -37.68 42.85 -31.37
N PHE A 101 -36.38 43.02 -31.09
CA PHE A 101 -35.74 44.34 -31.10
C PHE A 101 -35.61 44.92 -32.52
N ARG A 102 -35.35 44.09 -33.53
CA ARG A 102 -35.25 44.55 -34.93
C ARG A 102 -36.58 45.07 -35.48
N GLY A 103 -37.71 44.50 -35.03
CA GLY A 103 -39.05 44.93 -35.43
C GLY A 103 -39.48 46.30 -34.90
N ARG A 104 -38.89 46.80 -33.80
CA ARG A 104 -39.23 48.11 -33.23
C ARG A 104 -38.58 49.28 -33.96
N ASN A 105 -37.34 49.14 -34.42
CA ASN A 105 -36.62 50.24 -35.10
C ASN A 105 -37.15 50.53 -36.50
N GLY A 106 -37.70 49.55 -37.21
CA GLY A 106 -38.29 49.75 -38.54
C GLY A 106 -39.60 50.56 -38.53
N LYS A 107 -40.37 50.53 -37.45
CA LYS A 107 -41.64 51.27 -37.34
C LYS A 107 -41.49 52.73 -36.89
N ALA A 108 -40.40 53.07 -36.19
CA ALA A 108 -40.13 54.44 -35.75
C ALA A 108 -39.66 55.37 -36.90
N VAL A 109 -39.15 54.80 -38.00
CA VAL A 109 -38.64 55.57 -39.15
C VAL A 109 -39.72 55.82 -40.21
N ALA A 110 -40.76 54.98 -40.27
CA ALA A 110 -41.82 55.09 -41.27
C ALA A 110 -42.84 56.23 -41.01
N HIS A 111 -42.87 56.82 -39.81
CA HIS A 111 -43.85 57.85 -39.42
C HIS A 111 -43.30 59.30 -39.43
N ARG A 112 -42.11 59.55 -40.00
CA ARG A 112 -41.50 60.89 -40.08
C ARG A 112 -41.29 61.39 -41.51
N GLY A 113 -41.98 60.78 -42.48
CA GLY A 113 -41.78 61.01 -43.92
C GLY A 113 -43.04 61.38 -44.69
N ASP A 114 -44.07 61.91 -44.01
CA ASP A 114 -45.27 62.49 -44.63
C ASP A 114 -45.43 63.95 -44.18
#